data_AF-A0A7J6U2V6-F1
#
_entry.id   AF-A0A7J6U2V6-F1
#
_cell.length_a   1.000
_cell.length_b   1.000
_cell.length_c   1.000
_cell.angle_alpha   90.00
_cell.angle_beta   90.00
_cell.angle_gamma   90.00
#
_symmetry.space_group_name_H-M   'P 1'
#
loop_
_entity.id
_entity.type
_entity.pdbx_description
1 polymer ?
#
loop_
_entity_poly.entity_id
_entity_poly.type
_entity_poly.pdbx_seq_one_letter_code
_entity_poly.pdbx_strand_id
1 'polypeptide(L)'
;FARGALVVVVVVVRVVEDSITGRECHFRSLLRVFQAAASVQVYNRRVVPYYRTILAACAVKFTEMKPENFCHLMQALSRLQYRDEKLIAMLQKTALTWPTVPHKILVKAANSAAKLDLATQLWCKPLAIALCQAVCENTLIVKEFMNIKWITAVEMFDDATMINYLYRAEAVKREQLSDLRYSRHLQVVELYVR
;
A
#
# COMPACT_ATOMS: atom_id res chain seq x y z
N PHE A 1 -6.98 -9.10 -24.03
CA PHE A 1 -5.86 -9.76 -23.33
C PHE A 1 -4.83 -10.22 -24.37
N ALA A 2 -3.73 -9.52 -24.68
CA ALA A 2 -2.89 -10.05 -25.78
C ALA A 2 -1.39 -9.70 -25.81
N ARG A 3 -0.94 -8.45 -25.64
CA ARG A 3 0.51 -8.13 -25.79
C ARG A 3 1.21 -7.70 -24.52
N GLY A 4 0.64 -6.74 -23.76
CA GLY A 4 1.25 -6.23 -22.53
C GLY A 4 1.43 -7.31 -21.44
N ALA A 5 0.40 -8.12 -21.21
CA ALA A 5 0.48 -9.21 -20.22
C ALA A 5 1.52 -10.29 -20.60
N LEU A 6 1.65 -10.62 -21.88
CA LEU A 6 2.62 -11.61 -22.36
C LEU A 6 4.06 -11.11 -22.14
N VAL A 7 4.33 -9.84 -22.49
CA VAL A 7 5.65 -9.22 -22.25
C VAL A 7 5.98 -9.22 -20.77
N VAL A 8 5.02 -8.88 -19.91
CA VAL A 8 5.23 -8.89 -18.46
C VAL A 8 5.52 -10.29 -17.94
N VAL A 9 4.82 -11.32 -18.43
CA VAL A 9 5.11 -12.71 -18.05
C VAL A 9 6.51 -13.12 -18.48
N VAL A 10 6.94 -12.79 -19.70
CA VAL A 10 8.31 -13.07 -20.18
C VAL A 10 9.36 -12.37 -19.32
N VAL A 11 9.13 -11.10 -18.96
CA VAL A 11 10.04 -10.36 -18.08
C VAL A 11 10.08 -10.97 -16.69
N VAL A 12 8.94 -11.38 -16.12
CA VAL A 12 8.87 -12.05 -14.81
C VAL A 12 9.70 -13.33 -14.83
N VAL A 13 9.53 -14.18 -15.84
CA VAL A 13 10.27 -15.45 -15.98
C VAL A 13 11.77 -15.18 -16.09
N ARG A 14 12.18 -14.26 -16.95
CA ARG A 14 13.61 -13.92 -17.14
C ARG A 14 14.28 -13.37 -15.88
N VAL A 15 13.59 -12.51 -15.14
CA VAL A 15 14.11 -11.96 -13.87
C VAL A 15 14.24 -13.03 -12.80
N VAL A 16 13.33 -14.02 -12.79
CA VAL A 16 13.45 -15.18 -11.90
C VAL A 16 14.65 -16.04 -12.27
N GLU A 17 14.89 -16.28 -13.57
CA GLU A 17 16.08 -16.99 -14.04
C GLU A 17 17.37 -16.27 -13.64
N ASP A 18 17.45 -14.94 -13.82
CA ASP A 18 18.60 -14.13 -13.38
C ASP A 18 18.79 -14.18 -11.85
N SER A 19 17.68 -14.21 -11.08
CA SER A 19 17.73 -14.31 -9.61
C SER A 19 18.17 -15.69 -9.13
N ILE A 20 17.78 -16.78 -9.82
CA ILE A 20 18.16 -18.16 -9.49
C ILE A 20 19.62 -18.44 -9.88
N THR A 21 20.08 -17.86 -10.99
CA THR A 21 21.45 -18.04 -11.50
C THR A 21 22.51 -17.22 -10.74
N GLY A 22 22.14 -16.52 -9.67
CA GLY A 22 23.06 -15.78 -8.81
C GLY A 22 23.58 -14.47 -9.41
N ARG A 23 22.95 -13.96 -10.49
CA ARG A 23 23.24 -12.61 -10.97
C ARG A 23 22.63 -11.59 -10.02
N GLU A 24 23.43 -10.61 -9.58
CA GLU A 24 22.97 -9.57 -8.67
C GLU A 24 21.85 -8.73 -9.31
N CYS A 25 20.60 -9.02 -8.95
CA CYS A 25 19.46 -8.19 -9.32
C CYS A 25 19.28 -7.05 -8.31
N HIS A 26 19.40 -5.80 -8.76
CA HIS A 26 19.10 -4.65 -7.92
C HIS A 26 17.62 -4.64 -7.49
N PHE A 27 17.34 -4.24 -6.24
CA PHE A 27 15.98 -4.17 -5.71
C PHE A 27 15.04 -3.35 -6.61
N ARG A 28 15.51 -2.22 -7.15
CA ARG A 28 14.69 -1.37 -8.05
C ARG A 28 14.21 -2.12 -9.29
N SER A 29 15.01 -3.05 -9.81
CA SER A 29 14.61 -3.90 -10.94
C SER A 29 13.50 -4.87 -10.53
N LEU A 30 13.64 -5.53 -9.38
CA LEU A 30 12.62 -6.43 -8.83
C LEU A 30 11.30 -5.68 -8.54
N LEU A 31 11.38 -4.47 -7.98
CA LEU A 31 10.22 -3.63 -7.73
C LEU A 31 9.51 -3.23 -9.03
N ARG A 32 10.27 -2.88 -10.09
CA ARG A 32 9.69 -2.54 -11.40
C ARG A 32 8.93 -3.72 -12.00
N VAL A 33 9.38 -4.96 -11.77
CA VAL A 33 8.64 -6.16 -12.20
C VAL A 33 7.28 -6.22 -11.50
N PHE A 34 7.23 -6.03 -10.18
CA PHE A 34 5.95 -5.99 -9.46
C PHE A 34 5.06 -4.84 -9.92
N GLN A 35 5.63 -3.67 -10.18
CA GLN A 35 4.87 -2.52 -10.70
C GLN A 35 4.29 -2.78 -12.09
N ALA A 36 5.07 -3.41 -12.97
CA ALA A 36 4.61 -3.81 -14.30
C ALA A 36 3.53 -4.91 -14.21
N ALA A 37 3.75 -5.94 -13.40
CA ALA A 37 2.74 -6.97 -13.11
C ALA A 37 1.43 -6.38 -12.59
N ALA A 38 1.53 -5.44 -11.65
CA ALA A 38 0.38 -4.77 -11.04
C ALA A 38 -0.38 -3.87 -12.03
N SER A 39 0.29 -3.26 -13.03
CA SER A 39 -0.37 -2.38 -14.00
C SER A 39 -1.24 -3.16 -14.99
N VAL A 40 -0.85 -4.39 -15.32
CA VAL A 40 -1.62 -5.30 -16.19
C VAL A 40 -2.45 -6.33 -15.43
N GLN A 41 -2.44 -6.28 -14.08
CA GLN A 41 -3.17 -7.19 -13.19
C GLN A 41 -2.96 -8.68 -13.52
N VAL A 42 -1.71 -9.06 -13.81
CA VAL A 42 -1.38 -10.47 -14.08
C VAL A 42 -1.42 -11.23 -12.75
N TYR A 43 -2.51 -11.95 -12.49
CA TYR A 43 -2.62 -12.83 -11.34
C TYR A 43 -3.25 -14.15 -11.78
N ASN A 44 -2.41 -15.18 -11.93
CA ASN A 44 -2.87 -16.54 -12.20
C ASN A 44 -1.99 -17.56 -11.46
N ARG A 45 -2.51 -18.78 -11.28
CA ARG A 45 -1.82 -19.85 -10.53
C ARG A 45 -0.44 -20.21 -11.09
N ARG A 46 -0.19 -19.97 -12.38
CA ARG A 46 1.11 -20.27 -13.02
C ARG A 46 2.16 -19.21 -12.73
N VAL A 47 1.76 -17.95 -12.53
CA VAL A 47 2.68 -16.83 -12.29
C VAL A 47 2.99 -16.64 -10.79
N VAL A 48 2.08 -17.03 -9.91
CA VAL A 48 2.25 -16.92 -8.44
C VAL A 48 3.58 -17.46 -7.91
N PRO A 49 4.10 -18.64 -8.33
CA PRO A 49 5.39 -19.13 -7.87
C PRO A 49 6.55 -18.16 -8.17
N TYR A 50 6.50 -17.45 -9.30
CA TYR A 50 7.51 -16.47 -9.67
C TYR A 50 7.44 -15.23 -8.78
N TYR A 51 6.24 -14.78 -8.38
CA TYR A 51 6.10 -13.70 -7.40
C TYR A 51 6.68 -14.06 -6.04
N ARG A 52 6.49 -15.31 -5.61
CA ARG A 52 7.13 -15.80 -4.38
C ARG A 52 8.66 -15.74 -4.49
N THR A 53 9.25 -16.18 -5.60
CA THR A 53 10.70 -16.13 -5.81
C THR A 53 11.25 -14.70 -5.85
N ILE A 54 10.59 -13.81 -6.60
CA ILE A 54 10.99 -12.39 -6.69
C ILE A 54 10.86 -11.72 -5.33
N LEU A 55 9.78 -12.00 -4.58
CA LEU A 55 9.60 -11.44 -3.25
C LEU A 55 10.63 -11.97 -2.25
N ALA A 56 11.02 -13.24 -2.36
CA ALA A 56 12.12 -13.79 -1.56
C ALA A 56 13.44 -13.07 -1.86
N ALA A 57 13.75 -12.80 -3.14
CA ALA A 57 14.92 -12.01 -3.51
C ALA A 57 14.86 -10.56 -3.00
N CYS A 58 13.67 -9.94 -2.98
CA CYS A 58 13.47 -8.64 -2.34
C CYS A 58 13.72 -8.71 -0.82
N ALA A 59 13.25 -9.78 -0.15
CA ALA A 59 13.29 -9.90 1.30
C ALA A 59 14.72 -9.90 1.88
N VAL A 60 15.67 -10.48 1.15
CA VAL A 60 17.10 -10.44 1.49
C VAL A 60 17.61 -9.00 1.57
N LYS A 61 17.04 -8.08 0.78
CA LYS A 61 17.47 -6.69 0.65
C LYS A 61 16.67 -5.71 1.50
N PHE A 62 15.72 -6.17 2.32
CA PHE A 62 14.86 -5.28 3.11
C PHE A 62 15.63 -4.39 4.08
N THR A 63 16.78 -4.82 4.63
CA THR A 63 17.56 -3.98 5.55
C THR A 63 18.11 -2.69 4.91
N GLU A 64 18.31 -2.69 3.59
CA GLU A 64 18.90 -1.56 2.84
C GLU A 64 17.83 -0.66 2.20
N MET A 65 16.56 -1.03 2.34
CA MET A 65 15.47 -0.36 1.66
C MET A 65 15.02 0.89 2.39
N LYS A 66 14.82 1.96 1.61
CA LYS A 66 14.16 3.17 2.09
C LYS A 66 12.63 2.95 2.25
N PRO A 67 11.98 3.62 3.22
CA PRO A 67 10.53 3.58 3.44
C PRO A 67 9.67 3.74 2.17
N GLU A 68 10.07 4.61 1.24
CA GLU A 68 9.33 4.86 0.00
C GLU A 68 9.29 3.63 -0.91
N ASN A 69 10.40 2.90 -0.99
CA ASN A 69 10.50 1.69 -1.78
C ASN A 69 9.61 0.58 -1.21
N PHE A 70 9.48 0.50 0.11
CA PHE A 70 8.54 -0.42 0.76
C PHE A 70 7.10 -0.06 0.46
N CYS A 71 6.74 1.22 0.53
CA CYS A 71 5.42 1.69 0.13
C CYS A 71 5.12 1.31 -1.32
N HIS A 72 6.07 1.46 -2.24
CA HIS A 72 5.89 1.08 -3.63
C HIS A 72 5.69 -0.43 -3.82
N LEU A 73 6.43 -1.25 -3.06
CA LEU A 73 6.27 -2.71 -3.08
C LEU A 73 4.88 -3.11 -2.57
N MET A 74 4.47 -2.63 -1.39
CA MET A 74 3.12 -2.88 -0.85
C MET A 74 2.03 -2.41 -1.80
N GLN A 75 2.22 -1.26 -2.45
CA GLN A 75 1.24 -0.75 -3.41
C GLN A 75 1.12 -1.67 -4.64
N ALA A 76 2.23 -2.20 -5.15
CA ALA A 76 2.19 -3.14 -6.26
C ALA A 76 1.53 -4.47 -5.86
N LEU A 77 1.90 -5.01 -4.70
CA LEU A 77 1.33 -6.25 -4.18
C LEU A 77 -0.16 -6.14 -3.83
N SER A 78 -0.60 -5.02 -3.27
CA SER A 78 -2.03 -4.77 -2.99
C SER A 78 -2.88 -4.63 -4.26
N ARG A 79 -2.30 -4.18 -5.38
CA ARG A 79 -2.96 -4.20 -6.70
C ARG A 79 -3.06 -5.62 -7.28
N LEU A 80 -2.05 -6.43 -7.03
CA LEU A 80 -2.02 -7.86 -7.39
C LEU A 80 -2.83 -8.73 -6.43
N GLN A 81 -3.30 -8.18 -5.30
CA GLN A 81 -3.91 -8.93 -4.19
C GLN A 81 -3.01 -10.09 -3.71
N TYR A 82 -1.68 -9.90 -3.77
CA TYR A 82 -0.71 -10.91 -3.36
C TYR A 82 -0.21 -10.62 -1.94
N ARG A 83 -0.74 -11.37 -0.97
CA ARG A 83 -0.29 -11.35 0.42
C ARG A 83 0.74 -12.45 0.65
N ASP A 84 1.81 -12.13 1.35
CA ASP A 84 2.88 -13.05 1.71
C ASP A 84 3.40 -12.71 3.13
N GLU A 85 3.81 -13.72 3.88
CA GLU A 85 4.35 -13.59 5.24
C GLU A 85 5.57 -12.66 5.30
N LYS A 86 6.35 -12.56 4.22
CA LYS A 86 7.54 -11.69 4.16
C LYS A 86 7.18 -10.22 4.31
N LEU A 87 5.94 -9.84 4.02
CA LEU A 87 5.46 -8.49 4.26
C LEU A 87 5.37 -8.15 5.74
N ILE A 88 5.18 -9.16 6.61
CA ILE A 88 5.19 -8.96 8.06
C ILE A 88 6.62 -8.63 8.53
N ALA A 89 7.62 -9.38 8.05
CA ALA A 89 9.02 -9.09 8.34
C ALA A 89 9.47 -7.70 7.82
N MET A 90 8.92 -7.29 6.68
CA MET A 90 9.12 -5.95 6.13
C MET A 90 8.50 -4.86 7.03
N LEU A 91 7.27 -5.05 7.49
CA LEU A 91 6.59 -4.12 8.41
C LEU A 91 7.37 -3.99 9.73
N GLN A 92 7.90 -5.09 10.24
CA GLN A 92 8.75 -5.08 11.43
C GLN A 92 9.98 -4.18 11.24
N LYS A 93 10.68 -4.30 10.11
CA LYS A 93 11.88 -3.49 9.81
C LYS A 93 11.58 -2.00 9.61
N THR A 94 10.36 -1.66 9.23
CA THR A 94 9.94 -0.27 8.92
C THR A 94 9.14 0.38 10.06
N ALA A 95 8.86 -0.36 11.13
CA ALA A 95 7.99 0.05 12.23
C ALA A 95 8.29 1.45 12.77
N LEU A 96 9.57 1.81 12.94
CA LEU A 96 9.98 3.09 13.53
C LEU A 96 10.12 4.23 12.51
N THR A 97 9.94 3.95 11.22
CA THR A 97 10.15 4.94 10.15
C THR A 97 8.87 5.69 9.77
N TRP A 98 7.69 5.19 10.16
CA TRP A 98 6.42 5.75 9.72
C TRP A 98 6.14 7.21 10.15
N PRO A 99 6.56 7.67 11.34
CA PRO A 99 6.36 9.07 11.72
C PRO A 99 7.23 10.05 10.92
N THR A 100 8.33 9.58 10.31
CA THR A 100 9.30 10.46 9.62
C THR A 100 9.10 10.51 8.11
N VAL A 101 8.25 9.64 7.55
CA VAL A 101 7.97 9.67 6.11
C VAL A 101 6.99 10.77 5.74
N PRO A 102 7.06 11.30 4.49
CA PRO A 102 6.05 12.23 4.00
C PRO A 102 4.64 11.64 4.09
N HIS A 103 3.65 12.46 4.47
CA HIS A 103 2.24 12.06 4.61
C HIS A 103 1.68 11.34 3.37
N LYS A 104 2.02 11.80 2.16
CA LYS A 104 1.68 11.10 0.90
C LYS A 104 2.14 9.64 0.87
N ILE A 105 3.30 9.33 1.43
CA ILE A 105 3.84 7.96 1.52
C ILE A 105 3.11 7.19 2.62
N LEU A 106 2.92 7.81 3.79
CA LEU A 106 2.17 7.25 4.91
C LEU A 106 0.77 6.78 4.50
N VAL A 107 -0.03 7.66 3.88
CA VAL A 107 -1.39 7.35 3.40
C VAL A 107 -1.38 6.23 2.37
N LYS A 108 -0.39 6.18 1.47
CA LYS A 108 -0.27 5.10 0.47
C LYS A 108 0.10 3.77 1.10
N ALA A 109 0.99 3.77 2.10
CA ALA A 109 1.39 2.58 2.82
C ALA A 109 0.21 2.00 3.58
N ALA A 110 -0.50 2.82 4.37
CA ALA A 110 -1.68 2.40 5.13
C ALA A 110 -2.77 1.83 4.23
N ASN A 111 -3.08 2.51 3.13
CA ASN A 111 -4.03 2.01 2.12
C ASN A 111 -3.63 0.68 1.49
N SER A 112 -2.33 0.41 1.36
CA SER A 112 -1.84 -0.82 0.77
C SER A 112 -1.86 -1.95 1.80
N ALA A 113 -1.52 -1.66 3.06
CA ALA A 113 -1.57 -2.60 4.17
C ALA A 113 -3.00 -3.05 4.47
N ALA A 114 -3.97 -2.14 4.54
CA ALA A 114 -5.38 -2.48 4.73
C ALA A 114 -5.90 -3.39 3.60
N LYS A 115 -5.60 -3.05 2.34
CA LYS A 115 -5.94 -3.87 1.18
C LYS A 115 -5.30 -5.27 1.15
N LEU A 116 -4.21 -5.46 1.87
CA LEU A 116 -3.52 -6.74 1.98
C LEU A 116 -3.93 -7.51 3.24
N ASP A 117 -4.95 -7.03 3.97
CA ASP A 117 -5.40 -7.59 5.25
C ASP A 117 -4.23 -7.71 6.25
N LEU A 118 -3.42 -6.64 6.31
CA LEU A 118 -2.28 -6.53 7.23
C LEU A 118 -2.57 -5.62 8.42
N ALA A 119 -3.69 -4.91 8.44
CA ALA A 119 -4.01 -3.94 9.49
C ALA A 119 -4.05 -4.57 10.89
N THR A 120 -4.50 -5.83 10.99
CA THR A 120 -4.56 -6.59 12.25
C THR A 120 -3.20 -7.12 12.71
N GLN A 121 -2.17 -7.05 11.87
CA GLN A 121 -0.84 -7.55 12.21
C GLN A 121 -0.15 -6.62 13.21
N LEU A 122 0.52 -7.20 14.21
CA LEU A 122 1.22 -6.44 15.26
C LEU A 122 2.14 -5.35 14.69
N TRP A 123 2.90 -5.70 13.66
CA TRP A 123 3.88 -4.80 13.04
C TRP A 123 3.26 -3.72 12.14
N CYS A 124 1.95 -3.77 11.90
CA CYS A 124 1.21 -2.70 11.23
C CYS A 124 0.76 -1.60 12.21
N LYS A 125 0.70 -1.87 13.52
CA LYS A 125 0.27 -0.88 14.52
C LYS A 125 1.04 0.44 14.47
N PRO A 126 2.37 0.48 14.31
CA PRO A 126 3.10 1.75 14.22
C PRO A 126 2.70 2.59 13.01
N LEU A 127 2.36 1.95 11.88
CA LEU A 127 1.84 2.62 10.69
C LEU A 127 0.44 3.21 10.95
N ALA A 128 -0.43 2.45 11.63
CA ALA A 128 -1.76 2.91 12.02
C ALA A 128 -1.67 4.11 12.98
N ILE A 129 -0.85 4.01 14.03
CA ILE A 129 -0.64 5.10 15.01
C ILE A 129 -0.17 6.38 14.32
N ALA A 130 0.84 6.29 13.45
CA ALA A 130 1.35 7.46 12.71
C ALA A 130 0.26 8.09 11.83
N LEU A 131 -0.58 7.28 11.17
CA LEU A 131 -1.70 7.79 10.39
C LEU A 131 -2.78 8.43 11.26
N CYS A 132 -3.16 7.79 12.37
CA CYS A 132 -4.16 8.32 13.31
C CYS A 132 -3.72 9.67 13.88
N GLN A 133 -2.46 9.78 14.28
CA GLN A 133 -1.87 11.03 14.75
C GLN A 133 -1.98 12.14 13.68
N ALA A 134 -1.61 11.85 12.43
CA ALA A 134 -1.70 12.82 11.34
C ALA A 134 -3.14 13.26 11.03
N VAL A 135 -4.12 12.38 11.24
CA VAL A 135 -5.56 12.70 11.11
C VAL A 135 -6.02 13.59 12.27
N CYS A 136 -5.74 13.20 13.51
CA CYS A 136 -6.17 13.91 14.72
C CYS A 136 -5.52 15.29 14.87
N GLU A 137 -4.23 15.42 14.54
CA GLU A 137 -3.52 16.69 14.55
C GLU A 137 -3.81 17.56 13.31
N ASN A 138 -4.66 17.07 12.39
CA ASN A 138 -5.06 17.76 11.18
C ASN A 138 -3.87 18.16 10.26
N THR A 139 -2.77 17.40 10.27
CA THR A 139 -1.51 17.74 9.57
C THR A 139 -1.47 17.31 8.11
N LEU A 140 -2.35 16.38 7.70
CA LEU A 140 -2.51 16.01 6.28
C LEU A 140 -3.02 17.22 5.48
N ILE A 141 -2.55 17.42 4.25
CA ILE A 141 -3.25 18.35 3.34
C ILE A 141 -4.54 17.72 2.81
N VAL A 142 -5.49 18.54 2.32
CA VAL A 142 -6.78 18.04 1.83
C VAL A 142 -6.62 16.92 0.79
N LYS A 143 -5.68 17.05 -0.14
CA LYS A 143 -5.41 16.01 -1.15
C LYS A 143 -4.96 14.67 -0.54
N GLU A 144 -4.20 14.68 0.54
CA GLU A 144 -3.71 13.46 1.20
C GLU A 144 -4.80 12.82 2.03
N PHE A 145 -5.51 13.63 2.81
CA PHE A 145 -6.72 13.21 3.52
C PHE A 145 -7.72 12.55 2.57
N MET A 146 -7.95 13.17 1.41
CA MET A 146 -8.89 12.67 0.40
C MET A 146 -8.43 11.36 -0.30
N ASN A 147 -7.20 10.93 -0.04
CA ASN A 147 -6.66 9.69 -0.57
C ASN A 147 -6.72 8.52 0.42
N ILE A 148 -7.12 8.75 1.67
CA ILE A 148 -7.42 7.68 2.62
C ILE A 148 -8.60 6.87 2.09
N LYS A 149 -8.44 5.54 2.02
CA LYS A 149 -9.51 4.64 1.57
C LYS A 149 -10.38 4.25 2.75
N TRP A 150 -11.66 4.00 2.47
CA TRP A 150 -12.63 3.58 3.47
C TRP A 150 -12.15 2.36 4.28
N ILE A 151 -11.60 1.34 3.61
CA ILE A 151 -11.10 0.13 4.28
C ILE A 151 -9.98 0.45 5.27
N THR A 152 -9.12 1.42 4.94
CA THR A 152 -8.06 1.87 5.84
C THR A 152 -8.64 2.55 7.07
N ALA A 153 -9.64 3.41 6.89
CA ALA A 153 -10.31 4.07 8.01
C ALA A 153 -10.97 3.03 8.94
N VAL A 154 -11.68 2.06 8.37
CA VAL A 154 -12.37 1.01 9.14
C VAL A 154 -11.38 0.10 9.87
N GLU A 155 -10.27 -0.28 9.24
CA GLU A 155 -9.35 -1.27 9.82
C GLU A 155 -8.27 -0.68 10.73
N MET A 156 -7.95 0.61 10.60
CA MET A 156 -6.81 1.22 11.31
C MET A 156 -7.19 2.31 12.31
N PHE A 157 -8.37 2.93 12.18
CA PHE A 157 -8.76 4.00 13.10
C PHE A 157 -9.43 3.44 14.33
N ASP A 158 -9.04 3.99 15.48
CA ASP A 158 -9.83 3.88 16.69
C ASP A 158 -11.05 4.83 16.63
N ASP A 159 -11.96 4.70 17.59
CA ASP A 159 -13.20 5.47 17.62
C ASP A 159 -12.94 6.98 17.62
N ALA A 160 -11.95 7.42 18.39
CA ALA A 160 -11.58 8.84 18.49
C ALA A 160 -11.07 9.39 17.16
N THR A 161 -10.21 8.64 16.47
CA THR A 161 -9.68 9.01 15.15
C THR A 161 -10.77 8.97 14.10
N MET A 162 -11.66 7.96 14.14
CA MET A 162 -12.79 7.85 13.22
C MET A 162 -13.71 9.07 13.32
N ILE A 163 -14.03 9.53 14.53
CA ILE A 163 -14.83 10.73 14.76
C ILE A 163 -14.14 11.97 14.15
N ASN A 164 -12.85 12.18 14.42
CA ASN A 164 -12.08 13.28 13.85
C ASN A 164 -12.03 13.23 12.31
N TYR A 165 -11.84 12.03 11.75
CA TYR A 165 -11.87 11.80 10.32
C TYR A 165 -13.23 12.15 9.71
N LEU A 166 -14.35 11.75 10.33
CA LEU A 166 -15.70 12.04 9.84
C LEU A 166 -16.00 13.55 9.88
N TYR A 167 -15.68 14.24 10.98
CA TYR A 167 -15.85 15.70 11.07
C TYR A 167 -15.05 16.43 9.99
N ARG A 168 -13.79 16.04 9.80
CA ARG A 168 -12.94 16.63 8.77
C ARG A 168 -13.46 16.32 7.36
N ALA A 169 -13.96 15.11 7.12
CA ALA A 169 -14.56 14.74 5.85
C ALA A 169 -15.80 15.57 5.53
N GLU A 170 -16.61 15.87 6.54
CA GLU A 170 -17.77 16.75 6.39
C GLU A 170 -17.37 18.20 6.09
N ALA A 171 -16.36 18.74 6.79
CA ALA A 171 -15.85 20.08 6.52
C ALA A 171 -15.31 20.22 5.09
N VAL A 172 -14.45 19.29 4.66
CA VAL A 172 -13.91 19.25 3.29
C VAL A 172 -15.04 19.11 2.26
N LYS A 173 -16.05 18.28 2.55
CA LYS A 173 -17.25 18.13 1.71
C LYS A 173 -17.94 19.48 1.52
N ARG A 174 -18.21 20.23 2.59
CA ARG A 174 -18.88 21.55 2.50
C ARG A 174 -18.06 22.56 1.69
N GLU A 175 -16.74 22.57 1.85
CA GLU A 175 -15.84 23.52 1.17
C GLU A 175 -15.63 23.21 -0.33
N GLN A 176 -15.64 21.92 -0.73
CA GLN A 176 -15.30 21.51 -2.11
C GLN A 176 -16.50 21.10 -2.98
N LEU A 177 -17.71 21.05 -2.42
CA LEU A 177 -18.94 20.71 -3.15
C LEU A 177 -19.46 21.80 -4.09
N SER A 178 -18.82 22.97 -4.19
CA SER A 178 -19.20 23.94 -5.22
C SER A 178 -18.81 23.49 -6.63
N ASP A 179 -17.88 22.53 -6.80
CA ASP A 179 -17.41 22.21 -8.16
C ASP A 179 -17.19 20.74 -8.56
N LEU A 180 -16.76 19.75 -7.76
CA LEU A 180 -16.52 18.42 -8.35
C LEU A 180 -16.43 17.21 -7.37
N ARG A 181 -17.10 16.13 -7.81
CA ARG A 181 -16.91 14.68 -7.54
C ARG A 181 -17.34 14.15 -6.16
N TYR A 182 -18.46 13.40 -6.20
CA TYR A 182 -18.82 12.30 -5.28
C TYR A 182 -17.57 11.56 -4.79
N SER A 183 -17.19 11.77 -3.53
CA SER A 183 -15.92 11.27 -2.99
C SER A 183 -16.07 9.94 -2.25
N ARG A 184 -15.02 9.13 -2.28
CA ARG A 184 -14.87 7.84 -1.57
C ARG A 184 -15.06 7.93 -0.05
N HIS A 185 -15.01 9.12 0.55
CA HIS A 185 -15.30 9.35 1.98
C HIS A 185 -16.80 9.33 2.30
N LEU A 186 -17.67 9.66 1.33
CA LEU A 186 -19.13 9.56 1.49
C LEU A 186 -19.56 8.10 1.69
N GLN A 187 -18.86 7.12 1.13
CA GLN A 187 -19.14 5.70 1.39
C GLN A 187 -18.96 5.34 2.88
N VAL A 188 -18.01 5.94 3.59
CA VAL A 188 -17.81 5.73 5.04
C VAL A 188 -18.91 6.45 5.82
N VAL A 189 -19.18 7.71 5.48
CA VAL A 189 -20.25 8.49 6.13
C VAL A 189 -21.60 7.78 5.95
N GLU A 190 -21.92 7.28 4.76
CA GLU A 190 -23.15 6.50 4.49
C GLU A 190 -23.22 5.18 5.27
N LEU A 191 -22.08 4.54 5.58
CA LEU A 191 -22.03 3.34 6.40
C LEU A 191 -22.26 3.61 7.90
N TYR A 192 -21.86 4.79 8.39
CA TYR A 192 -21.94 5.15 9.82
C TYR A 192 -23.14 6.04 10.20
N VAL A 193 -23.81 6.65 9.23
CA VAL A 193 -24.98 7.54 9.45
C VAL A 193 -26.33 6.82 9.20
N ARG A 194 -26.32 5.56 8.79
CA ARG A 194 -27.52 4.69 8.77
C ARG A 194 -27.75 4.06 10.13
#